data_AF-A0A848EI68-F1
#
_entry.id   AF-A0A848EI68-F1
#
_cell.length_a   1.000
_cell.length_b   1.000
_cell.length_c   1.000
_cell.angle_alpha   90.00
_cell.angle_beta   90.00
_cell.angle_gamma   90.00
#
_symmetry.space_group_name_H-M   'P 1'
#
loop_
_entity.id
_entity.type
_entity.pdbx_description
1 polymer ?
#
loop_
_entity_poly.entity_id
_entity_poly.type
_entity_poly.pdbx_seq_one_letter_code
_entity_poly.pdbx_strand_id
1 'polypeptide(L)'
;MSWAAAIFLGLLTGAMAAIYAGFVADLSVPWLRISTFEGGAGYFVLAMGLLGLVGGALAGVVIGRVLGGPGGDGALRGFGYAVLIVGGIITAAGGWAWMQRDVAPEIAGGPIDLALELRLPRGMEPGEHAYAYLRSGPRGRSGGGSLDRGAARREDGRWILPGRVSVTTSEGDRRIVAGEVGASAWSFPIPLPARPAALEDAFGPWIAAADATGSDGPPELRYRVVRRPPPAPPPPPEPSEEARRRADFAALPADAPTAALLGFVNAIWQDEVAAAALRAAQARSDFLAALAARAASPDHDAARDALYVIGAMRPAPAELADVVRAGAAEVSRIAEAIDPSAADSRDRLYAEAHTLSTGVVAAAFGLRRAGIDISPELRAMAAACRPREKAPPHAIADAAERVAAYVSQAAPAGL
;
A
#
# COMPACT_ATOMS: atom_id res chain seq x y z
N MET A 1 20.31 5.23 -49.75
CA MET A 1 19.34 5.86 -48.83
C MET A 1 19.82 7.25 -48.39
N SER A 2 18.92 8.24 -48.26
CA SER A 2 19.28 9.57 -47.75
C SER A 2 19.63 9.53 -46.24
N TRP A 3 20.35 10.54 -45.71
CA TRP A 3 20.60 10.65 -44.27
C TRP A 3 19.31 10.75 -43.46
N ALA A 4 18.34 11.55 -43.93
CA ALA A 4 17.06 11.70 -43.26
C ALA A 4 16.32 10.37 -43.12
N ALA A 5 16.25 9.57 -44.20
CA ALA A 5 15.63 8.25 -44.14
C ALA A 5 16.37 7.28 -43.21
N ALA A 6 17.71 7.33 -43.19
CA ALA A 6 18.52 6.51 -42.29
C ALA A 6 18.25 6.83 -40.81
N ILE A 7 18.21 8.12 -40.48
CA ILE A 7 17.95 8.60 -39.11
C ILE A 7 16.55 8.23 -38.68
N PHE A 8 15.55 8.47 -39.54
CA PHE A 8 14.16 8.13 -39.24
C PHE A 8 13.98 6.62 -38.99
N LEU A 9 14.47 5.77 -39.90
CA LEU A 9 14.38 4.31 -39.74
C LEU A 9 15.23 3.80 -38.57
N GLY A 10 16.34 4.47 -38.28
CA GLY A 10 17.12 4.26 -37.05
C GLY A 10 16.27 4.50 -35.80
N LEU A 11 15.68 5.70 -35.66
CA LEU A 11 14.81 6.02 -34.53
C LEU A 11 13.64 5.05 -34.38
N LEU A 12 13.03 4.62 -35.49
CA LEU A 12 11.98 3.61 -35.48
C LEU A 12 12.49 2.24 -34.98
N THR A 13 13.68 1.81 -35.43
CA THR A 13 14.36 0.60 -34.93
C THR A 13 14.64 0.71 -33.44
N GLY A 14 15.10 1.87 -32.98
CA GLY A 14 15.30 2.17 -31.56
C GLY A 14 14.02 2.04 -30.75
N ALA A 15 12.92 2.66 -31.21
CA ALA A 15 11.63 2.58 -30.51
C ALA A 15 11.15 1.13 -30.36
N MET A 16 11.26 0.32 -31.42
CA MET A 16 10.93 -1.11 -31.36
C MET A 16 11.84 -1.89 -30.42
N ALA A 17 13.15 -1.63 -30.49
CA ALA A 17 14.14 -2.25 -29.61
C ALA A 17 13.92 -1.88 -28.14
N ALA A 18 13.47 -0.65 -27.85
CA ALA A 18 13.16 -0.20 -26.49
C ALA A 18 12.00 -1.00 -25.89
N ILE A 19 10.91 -1.17 -26.64
CA ILE A 19 9.76 -1.96 -26.22
C ILE A 19 10.17 -3.42 -26.00
N TYR A 20 10.91 -4.00 -26.95
CA TYR A 20 11.29 -5.40 -26.87
C TYR A 20 12.30 -5.67 -25.74
N ALA A 21 13.30 -4.80 -25.57
CA ALA A 21 14.26 -4.90 -24.47
C ALA A 21 13.57 -4.72 -23.11
N GLY A 22 12.63 -3.78 -22.99
CA GLY A 22 11.82 -3.61 -21.78
C GLY A 22 11.02 -4.87 -21.45
N PHE A 23 10.35 -5.46 -22.45
CA PHE A 23 9.61 -6.73 -22.27
C PHE A 23 10.51 -7.89 -21.84
N VAL A 24 11.66 -8.08 -22.51
CA VAL A 24 12.61 -9.13 -22.13
C VAL A 24 13.23 -8.89 -20.76
N ALA A 25 13.48 -7.62 -20.40
CA ALA A 25 13.95 -7.25 -19.07
C ALA A 25 12.91 -7.57 -17.98
N ASP A 26 11.64 -7.29 -18.23
CA ASP A 26 10.54 -7.61 -17.30
C ASP A 26 10.44 -9.13 -17.04
N LEU A 27 10.53 -9.94 -18.10
CA LEU A 27 10.62 -11.40 -17.97
C LEU A 27 11.88 -11.85 -17.20
N SER A 28 12.97 -11.11 -17.31
CA SER A 28 14.24 -11.43 -16.65
C SER A 28 14.26 -11.07 -15.16
N VAL A 29 13.41 -10.15 -14.70
CA VAL A 29 13.29 -9.77 -13.27
C VAL A 29 13.10 -10.99 -12.36
N PRO A 30 12.09 -11.86 -12.58
CA PRO A 30 11.90 -13.04 -11.74
C PRO A 30 13.02 -14.08 -11.91
N TRP A 31 13.56 -14.26 -13.11
CA TRP A 31 14.64 -15.22 -13.36
C TRP A 31 15.91 -14.87 -12.59
N LEU A 32 16.25 -13.58 -12.58
CA LEU A 32 17.46 -13.05 -11.96
C LEU A 32 17.24 -12.59 -10.51
N ARG A 33 15.99 -12.57 -10.04
CA ARG A 33 15.55 -12.10 -8.71
C ARG A 33 15.98 -10.66 -8.43
N ILE A 34 15.70 -9.79 -9.39
CA ILE A 34 15.95 -8.35 -9.20
C ILE A 34 14.96 -7.85 -8.14
N SER A 35 15.48 -7.19 -7.11
CA SER A 35 14.69 -6.73 -5.97
C SER A 35 13.60 -5.74 -6.40
N THR A 36 12.40 -5.89 -5.86
CA THR A 36 11.31 -4.92 -5.99
C THR A 36 11.37 -3.81 -4.93
N PHE A 37 12.26 -3.93 -3.94
CA PHE A 37 12.49 -2.89 -2.93
C PHE A 37 12.87 -1.58 -3.63
N GLU A 38 12.26 -0.47 -3.19
CA GLU A 38 12.46 0.87 -3.77
C GLU A 38 12.18 0.97 -5.29
N GLY A 39 11.47 0.00 -5.88
CA GLY A 39 11.20 -0.02 -7.32
C GLY A 39 12.40 -0.47 -8.18
N GLY A 40 13.40 -1.13 -7.60
CA GLY A 40 14.61 -1.59 -8.30
C GLY A 40 14.33 -2.37 -9.59
N ALA A 41 13.37 -3.29 -9.57
CA ALA A 41 12.91 -4.02 -10.75
C ALA A 41 12.37 -3.08 -11.85
N GLY A 42 11.59 -2.06 -11.48
CA GLY A 42 11.07 -1.06 -12.43
C GLY A 42 12.18 -0.24 -13.08
N TYR A 43 13.17 0.20 -12.28
CA TYR A 43 14.34 0.91 -12.81
C TYR A 43 15.17 0.07 -13.76
N PHE A 44 15.34 -1.22 -13.47
CA PHE A 44 16.03 -2.15 -14.37
C PHE A 44 15.32 -2.25 -15.72
N VAL A 45 14.00 -2.45 -15.74
CA VAL A 45 13.21 -2.55 -16.97
C VAL A 45 13.29 -1.25 -17.77
N LEU A 46 13.13 -0.10 -17.12
CA LEU A 46 13.24 1.21 -17.74
C LEU A 46 14.64 1.43 -18.36
N ALA A 47 15.70 1.11 -17.62
CA ALA A 47 17.07 1.25 -18.08
C ALA A 47 17.38 0.35 -19.28
N MET A 48 16.90 -0.90 -19.28
CA MET A 48 17.05 -1.81 -20.43
C MET A 48 16.25 -1.33 -21.64
N GLY A 49 15.05 -0.78 -21.44
CA GLY A 49 14.27 -0.14 -22.51
C GLY A 49 15.00 1.06 -23.11
N LEU A 50 15.55 1.95 -22.29
CA LEU A 50 16.33 3.11 -22.76
C LEU A 50 17.62 2.68 -23.48
N LEU A 51 18.30 1.65 -22.97
CA LEU A 51 19.48 1.08 -23.63
C LEU A 51 19.10 0.47 -24.99
N GLY A 52 17.97 -0.22 -25.08
CA GLY A 52 17.40 -0.70 -26.34
C GLY A 52 17.08 0.43 -27.31
N LEU A 53 16.53 1.55 -26.82
CA LEU A 53 16.24 2.74 -27.63
C LEU A 53 17.50 3.29 -28.28
N VAL A 54 18.51 3.60 -27.47
CA VAL A 54 19.76 4.23 -27.94
C VAL A 54 20.55 3.25 -28.81
N GLY A 55 20.75 2.02 -28.33
CA GLY A 55 21.49 0.99 -29.05
C GLY A 55 20.83 0.59 -30.37
N GLY A 56 19.51 0.40 -30.36
CA GLY A 56 18.72 0.08 -31.55
C GLY A 56 18.71 1.22 -32.57
N ALA A 57 18.66 2.48 -32.13
CA ALA A 57 18.72 3.62 -33.03
C ALA A 57 20.06 3.74 -33.75
N LEU A 58 21.17 3.65 -33.00
CA LEU A 58 22.51 3.70 -33.57
C LEU A 58 22.77 2.52 -34.53
N ALA A 59 22.41 1.30 -34.11
CA ALA A 59 22.52 0.11 -34.94
C ALA A 59 21.65 0.22 -36.20
N GLY A 60 20.42 0.74 -36.09
CA GLY A 60 19.52 0.95 -37.21
C GLY A 60 20.06 1.91 -38.26
N VAL A 61 20.66 3.04 -37.84
CA VAL A 61 21.32 3.96 -38.77
C VAL A 61 22.49 3.27 -39.47
N VAL A 62 23.37 2.58 -38.73
CA VAL A 62 24.57 1.94 -39.30
C VAL A 62 24.20 0.80 -40.24
N ILE A 63 23.35 -0.13 -39.81
CA ILE A 63 22.92 -1.30 -40.59
C ILE A 63 22.13 -0.86 -41.82
N GLY A 64 21.20 0.08 -41.66
CA GLY A 64 20.44 0.63 -42.78
C GLY A 64 21.34 1.28 -43.83
N ARG A 65 22.46 1.89 -43.41
CA ARG A 65 23.45 2.47 -44.32
C ARG A 65 24.31 1.46 -45.05
N VAL A 66 24.76 0.43 -44.35
CA VAL A 66 25.65 -0.58 -44.93
C VAL A 66 24.88 -1.57 -45.80
N LEU A 67 23.69 -1.99 -45.37
CA LEU A 67 22.92 -3.07 -46.00
C LEU A 67 21.69 -2.60 -46.79
N GLY A 68 21.27 -1.34 -46.65
CA GLY A 68 20.06 -0.85 -47.29
C GLY A 68 20.21 -0.63 -48.80
N GLY A 69 21.30 -0.03 -49.28
CA GLY A 69 21.41 0.32 -50.70
C GLY A 69 20.54 1.53 -51.14
N PRO A 70 20.43 1.80 -52.45
CA PRO A 70 19.68 2.94 -52.98
C PRO A 70 18.16 2.68 -53.07
N GLY A 71 17.37 3.76 -53.09
CA GLY A 71 15.90 3.68 -53.26
C GLY A 71 15.12 3.28 -52.00
N GLY A 72 13.80 3.17 -52.14
CA GLY A 72 12.86 2.81 -51.07
C GLY A 72 12.97 1.34 -50.66
N ASP A 73 13.03 0.43 -51.64
CA ASP A 73 13.19 -1.01 -51.39
C ASP A 73 14.45 -1.31 -50.57
N GLY A 74 15.52 -0.60 -50.89
CA GLY A 74 16.76 -0.68 -50.16
C GLY A 74 16.63 -0.21 -48.70
N ALA A 75 15.98 0.92 -48.49
CA ALA A 75 15.73 1.43 -47.14
C ALA A 75 14.91 0.42 -46.29
N LEU A 76 13.87 -0.18 -46.88
CA LEU A 76 13.04 -1.19 -46.21
C LEU A 76 13.83 -2.46 -45.89
N ARG A 77 14.68 -2.93 -46.81
CA ARG A 77 15.56 -4.09 -46.58
C ARG A 77 16.56 -3.81 -45.46
N GLY A 78 17.18 -2.63 -45.45
CA GLY A 78 18.11 -2.21 -44.40
C GLY A 78 17.44 -2.13 -43.03
N PHE A 79 16.23 -1.57 -42.96
CA PHE A 79 15.40 -1.57 -41.76
C PHE A 79 15.06 -2.98 -41.27
N GLY A 80 14.63 -3.87 -42.18
CA GLY A 80 14.34 -5.26 -41.85
C GLY A 80 15.55 -6.00 -41.25
N TYR A 81 16.74 -5.83 -41.82
CA TYR A 81 17.96 -6.38 -41.23
C TYR A 81 18.30 -5.79 -39.87
N ALA A 82 18.13 -4.48 -39.69
CA ALA A 82 18.39 -3.83 -38.41
C ALA A 82 17.49 -4.38 -37.30
N VAL A 83 16.17 -4.47 -37.55
CA VAL A 83 15.21 -5.04 -36.60
C VAL A 83 15.56 -6.49 -36.27
N LEU A 84 15.89 -7.30 -37.28
CA LEU A 84 16.24 -8.71 -37.09
C LEU A 84 17.51 -8.91 -36.26
N ILE A 85 18.56 -8.13 -36.54
CA ILE A 85 19.84 -8.22 -35.82
C ILE A 85 19.70 -7.72 -34.38
N VAL A 86 19.13 -6.54 -34.19
CA VAL A 86 18.94 -5.95 -32.84
C VAL A 86 18.00 -6.83 -32.02
N GLY A 87 16.89 -7.27 -32.60
CA GLY A 87 15.97 -8.22 -31.98
C GLY A 87 16.69 -9.51 -31.60
N GLY A 88 17.49 -10.10 -32.50
CA GLY A 88 18.27 -11.30 -32.23
C GLY A 88 19.24 -11.15 -31.05
N ILE A 89 19.90 -9.99 -30.92
CA ILE A 89 20.78 -9.70 -29.76
C ILE A 89 19.97 -9.63 -28.47
N ILE A 90 18.84 -8.92 -28.46
CA ILE A 90 17.96 -8.83 -27.28
C ILE A 90 17.45 -10.22 -26.88
N THR A 91 17.03 -11.04 -27.85
CA THR A 91 16.60 -12.43 -27.62
C THR A 91 17.72 -13.28 -27.04
N ALA A 92 18.94 -13.18 -27.58
CA ALA A 92 20.09 -13.93 -27.08
C ALA A 92 20.44 -13.53 -25.64
N ALA A 93 20.39 -12.24 -25.31
CA ALA A 93 20.58 -11.74 -23.95
C ALA A 93 19.48 -12.25 -22.99
N GLY A 94 18.22 -12.24 -23.42
CA GLY A 94 17.11 -12.83 -22.66
C GLY A 94 17.26 -14.33 -22.45
N GLY A 95 17.66 -15.07 -23.47
CA GLY A 95 17.96 -16.51 -23.37
C GLY A 95 19.12 -16.79 -22.41
N TRP A 96 20.16 -15.95 -22.44
CA TRP A 96 21.27 -16.04 -21.49
C TRP A 96 20.85 -15.76 -20.05
N ALA A 97 19.99 -14.75 -19.83
CA ALA A 97 19.40 -14.48 -18.53
C ALA A 97 18.53 -15.65 -18.04
N TRP A 98 17.75 -16.25 -18.94
CA TRP A 98 16.93 -17.42 -18.66
C TRP A 98 17.77 -18.65 -18.31
N MET A 99 18.91 -18.89 -18.97
CA MET A 99 19.83 -19.98 -18.61
C MET A 99 20.44 -19.80 -17.23
N GLN A 100 20.64 -18.55 -16.80
CA GLN A 100 21.09 -18.21 -15.45
C GLN A 100 19.97 -18.15 -14.40
N ARG A 101 18.73 -18.51 -14.77
CA ARG A 101 17.60 -18.45 -13.84
C ARG A 101 17.88 -19.36 -12.65
N ASP A 102 17.57 -18.85 -11.47
CA ASP A 102 17.69 -19.63 -10.24
C ASP A 102 16.36 -20.31 -9.93
N VAL A 103 16.31 -21.61 -10.19
CA VAL A 103 15.15 -22.45 -9.95
C VAL A 103 15.24 -23.00 -8.53
N ALA A 104 14.18 -22.81 -7.74
CA ALA A 104 14.10 -23.45 -6.44
C ALA A 104 14.14 -24.98 -6.62
N PRO A 105 14.91 -25.72 -5.80
CA PRO A 105 14.93 -27.17 -5.89
C PRO A 105 13.57 -27.74 -5.53
N GLU A 106 13.12 -28.72 -6.31
CA GLU A 106 11.89 -29.45 -6.10
C GLU A 106 12.18 -30.93 -5.88
N ILE A 107 11.40 -31.56 -5.01
CA ILE A 107 11.41 -33.02 -4.79
C ILE A 107 10.00 -33.52 -5.02
N ALA A 108 9.85 -34.53 -5.87
CA ALA A 108 8.55 -35.04 -6.33
C ALA A 108 7.62 -33.94 -6.89
N GLY A 109 8.19 -32.98 -7.61
CA GLY A 109 7.45 -31.86 -8.25
C GLY A 109 6.88 -30.83 -7.26
N GLY A 110 7.38 -30.79 -6.02
CA GLY A 110 6.96 -29.81 -5.01
C GLY A 110 8.15 -29.05 -4.43
N PRO A 111 7.94 -27.77 -4.01
CA PRO A 111 8.95 -27.00 -3.33
C PRO A 111 9.31 -27.63 -1.97
N ILE A 112 10.57 -27.45 -1.58
CA ILE A 112 11.10 -27.97 -0.32
C ILE A 112 11.39 -26.86 0.68
N ASP A 113 11.32 -27.22 1.95
CA ASP A 113 11.84 -26.42 3.07
C ASP A 113 12.86 -27.25 3.84
N LEU A 114 13.64 -26.56 4.67
CA LEU A 114 14.40 -27.17 5.74
C LEU A 114 13.61 -27.05 7.03
N ALA A 115 13.25 -28.18 7.62
CA ALA A 115 12.84 -28.21 9.02
C ALA A 115 14.11 -28.15 9.87
N LEU A 116 14.17 -27.20 10.78
CA LEU A 116 15.35 -26.88 11.56
C LEU A 116 15.08 -27.13 13.03
N GLU A 117 16.15 -27.44 13.75
CA GLU A 117 16.20 -27.30 15.19
C GLU A 117 17.46 -26.52 15.56
N LEU A 118 17.27 -25.33 16.13
CA LEU A 118 18.33 -24.51 16.67
C LEU A 118 18.47 -24.81 18.15
N ARG A 119 19.65 -25.26 18.58
CA ARG A 119 20.00 -25.46 19.98
C ARG A 119 20.82 -24.28 20.45
N LEU A 120 20.30 -23.56 21.45
CA LEU A 120 20.95 -22.40 22.03
C LEU A 120 22.15 -22.78 22.93
N PRO A 121 23.09 -21.85 23.17
CA PRO A 121 24.14 -22.04 24.16
C PRO A 121 23.58 -22.34 25.56
N ARG A 122 24.39 -22.92 26.45
CA ARG A 122 23.93 -23.17 27.83
C ARG A 122 23.63 -21.85 28.54
N GLY A 123 22.54 -21.82 29.31
CA GLY A 123 22.13 -20.65 30.08
C GLY A 123 21.42 -19.55 29.28
N MET A 124 21.29 -19.70 27.95
CA MET A 124 20.53 -18.78 27.12
C MET A 124 19.09 -19.25 26.97
N GLU A 125 18.14 -18.36 27.24
CA GLU A 125 16.71 -18.61 27.04
C GLU A 125 16.24 -18.07 25.67
N PRO A 126 15.18 -18.66 25.07
CA PRO A 126 14.61 -18.17 23.82
C PRO A 126 14.01 -16.77 24.00
N GLY A 127 14.55 -15.80 23.29
CA GLY A 127 14.00 -14.45 23.15
C GLY A 127 12.68 -14.42 22.39
N GLU A 128 12.02 -13.25 22.41
CA GLU A 128 10.69 -13.06 21.81
C GLU A 128 10.71 -13.09 20.28
N HIS A 129 11.83 -12.70 19.67
CA HIS A 129 11.96 -12.52 18.24
C HIS A 129 13.10 -13.38 17.69
N ALA A 130 12.93 -14.69 17.76
CA ALA A 130 13.85 -15.64 17.16
C ALA A 130 13.58 -15.76 15.65
N TYR A 131 14.64 -15.77 14.85
CA TYR A 131 14.56 -15.85 13.39
C TYR A 131 15.56 -16.85 12.81
N ALA A 132 15.25 -17.33 11.61
CA ALA A 132 16.16 -18.11 10.79
C ALA A 132 15.95 -17.76 9.32
N TYR A 133 17.02 -17.63 8.55
CA TYR A 133 16.94 -17.49 7.10
C TYR A 133 18.07 -18.25 6.41
N LEU A 134 17.81 -18.73 5.21
CA LEU A 134 18.81 -19.38 4.37
C LEU A 134 19.53 -18.31 3.58
N ARG A 135 20.83 -18.17 3.74
CA ARG A 135 21.70 -17.37 2.87
C ARG A 135 22.36 -18.28 1.85
N SER A 136 22.30 -17.93 0.58
CA SER A 136 22.97 -18.69 -0.48
C SER A 136 23.79 -17.81 -1.41
N GLY A 137 24.96 -18.35 -1.77
CA GLY A 137 25.91 -17.78 -2.70
C GLY A 137 26.52 -16.43 -2.30
N PRO A 138 27.41 -15.90 -3.16
CA PRO A 138 28.12 -14.64 -2.90
C PRO A 138 27.19 -13.43 -2.87
N ARG A 139 26.03 -13.51 -3.52
CA ARG A 139 25.03 -12.44 -3.55
C ARG A 139 24.07 -12.47 -2.35
N GLY A 140 24.22 -13.43 -1.43
CA GLY A 140 23.49 -13.46 -0.17
C GLY A 140 21.97 -13.60 -0.34
N ARG A 141 21.51 -14.35 -1.35
CA ARG A 141 20.08 -14.56 -1.58
C ARG A 141 19.47 -15.20 -0.33
N SER A 142 18.43 -14.57 0.21
CA SER A 142 17.79 -15.02 1.45
C SER A 142 16.47 -15.73 1.19
N GLY A 143 16.30 -16.92 1.76
CA GLY A 143 15.00 -17.56 1.96
C GLY A 143 14.52 -17.24 3.37
N GLY A 144 13.35 -16.60 3.50
CA GLY A 144 12.74 -16.33 4.80
C GLY A 144 12.41 -17.62 5.55
N GLY A 145 12.49 -17.55 6.87
CA GLY A 145 12.08 -18.61 7.76
C GLY A 145 11.73 -18.08 9.14
N SER A 146 11.24 -18.98 9.97
CA SER A 146 10.82 -18.67 11.35
C SER A 146 11.26 -19.77 12.28
N LEU A 147 11.52 -19.38 13.53
CA LEU A 147 11.70 -20.28 14.66
C LEU A 147 10.42 -20.22 15.50
N ASP A 148 9.87 -21.38 15.84
CA ASP A 148 8.67 -21.51 16.65
C ASP A 148 9.05 -21.61 18.13
N ARG A 149 8.91 -20.48 18.82
CA ARG A 149 9.14 -20.38 20.26
C ARG A 149 8.10 -21.16 21.07
N GLY A 150 6.85 -21.25 20.59
CA GLY A 150 5.79 -21.97 21.28
C GLY A 150 6.05 -23.48 21.35
N ALA A 151 6.79 -23.99 20.37
CA ALA A 151 7.26 -25.37 20.34
C ALA A 151 8.69 -25.55 20.90
N ALA A 152 9.25 -24.54 21.56
CA ALA A 152 10.58 -24.65 22.17
C ALA A 152 10.57 -25.66 23.32
N ARG A 153 11.66 -26.41 23.44
CA ARG A 153 11.82 -27.44 24.48
C ARG A 153 13.23 -27.47 25.04
N ARG A 154 13.39 -28.06 26.21
CA ARG A 154 14.69 -28.17 26.89
C ARG A 154 15.20 -29.60 26.85
N GLU A 155 16.42 -29.79 26.33
CA GLU A 155 17.14 -31.07 26.27
C GLU A 155 18.58 -30.85 26.74
N ASP A 156 19.10 -31.72 27.61
CA ASP A 156 20.48 -31.64 28.13
C ASP A 156 20.88 -30.25 28.67
N GLY A 157 19.92 -29.57 29.30
CA GLY A 157 20.09 -28.24 29.88
C GLY A 157 20.13 -27.09 28.86
N ARG A 158 19.94 -27.34 27.56
CA ARG A 158 19.88 -26.36 26.48
C ARG A 158 18.48 -26.24 25.89
N TRP A 159 18.13 -25.04 25.44
CA TRP A 159 16.89 -24.82 24.71
C TRP A 159 17.05 -25.21 23.24
N ILE A 160 16.02 -25.84 22.68
CA ILE A 160 15.91 -26.20 21.27
C ILE A 160 14.67 -25.51 20.71
N LEU A 161 14.87 -24.69 19.68
CA LEU A 161 13.84 -23.99 18.94
C LEU A 161 13.65 -24.68 17.59
N PRO A 162 12.52 -25.35 17.36
CA PRO A 162 12.19 -25.85 16.03
C PRO A 162 11.87 -24.68 15.09
N GLY A 163 12.02 -24.89 13.80
CA GLY A 163 11.66 -23.89 12.81
C GLY A 163 11.65 -24.40 11.40
N ARG A 164 11.36 -23.50 10.46
CA ARG A 164 11.37 -23.81 9.02
C ARG A 164 11.97 -22.67 8.23
N VAL A 165 12.79 -23.03 7.24
CA VAL A 165 13.37 -22.08 6.30
C VAL A 165 13.11 -22.55 4.88
N SER A 166 12.61 -21.65 4.03
CA SER A 166 12.33 -21.95 2.63
C SER A 166 13.62 -22.07 1.83
N VAL A 167 13.78 -23.18 1.10
CA VAL A 167 14.86 -23.30 0.11
C VAL A 167 14.37 -22.67 -1.18
N THR A 168 14.87 -21.47 -1.46
CA THR A 168 14.44 -20.75 -2.65
C THR A 168 15.42 -20.92 -3.80
N THR A 169 16.66 -21.37 -3.59
CA THR A 169 17.73 -21.35 -4.60
C THR A 169 18.35 -22.73 -4.83
N SER A 170 18.84 -22.96 -6.06
CA SER A 170 19.59 -24.16 -6.43
C SER A 170 21.10 -24.04 -6.19
N GLU A 171 21.61 -22.88 -5.75
CA GLU A 171 23.04 -22.72 -5.45
C GLU A 171 23.48 -23.65 -4.30
N GLY A 172 24.69 -24.20 -4.40
CA GLY A 172 25.19 -25.23 -3.48
C GLY A 172 25.84 -24.71 -2.20
N ASP A 173 26.39 -23.49 -2.19
CA ASP A 173 26.93 -22.87 -0.98
C ASP A 173 25.80 -22.24 -0.17
N ARG A 174 25.38 -22.96 0.88
CA ARG A 174 24.22 -22.64 1.70
C ARG A 174 24.63 -22.49 3.16
N ARG A 175 24.16 -21.40 3.77
CA ARG A 175 24.31 -21.16 5.19
C ARG A 175 22.96 -20.81 5.78
N ILE A 176 22.63 -21.33 6.94
CA ILE A 176 21.52 -20.80 7.72
C ILE A 176 22.09 -19.74 8.64
N VAL A 177 21.48 -18.56 8.63
CA VAL A 177 21.69 -17.59 9.69
C VAL A 177 20.49 -17.67 10.60
N ALA A 178 20.73 -17.96 11.88
CA ALA A 178 19.69 -18.03 12.88
C ALA A 178 20.12 -17.31 14.15
N GLY A 179 19.17 -16.77 14.88
CA GLY A 179 19.47 -15.95 16.04
C GLY A 179 18.24 -15.24 16.58
N GLU A 180 18.48 -14.21 17.38
CA GLU A 180 17.44 -13.40 18.00
C GLU A 180 17.67 -11.93 17.68
N VAL A 181 16.57 -11.21 17.39
CA VAL A 181 16.64 -9.77 17.09
C VAL A 181 17.21 -9.02 18.30
N GLY A 182 18.26 -8.25 18.06
CA GLY A 182 18.90 -7.42 19.10
C GLY A 182 19.91 -8.16 20.00
N ALA A 183 20.16 -9.45 19.78
CA ALA A 183 21.13 -10.22 20.56
C ALA A 183 22.30 -10.72 19.70
N SER A 184 22.16 -11.92 19.13
CA SER A 184 23.21 -12.59 18.36
C SER A 184 22.63 -13.25 17.11
N ALA A 185 23.41 -13.23 16.03
CA ALA A 185 23.14 -14.00 14.82
C ALA A 185 24.31 -14.97 14.60
N TRP A 186 23.99 -16.22 14.29
CA TRP A 186 24.98 -17.27 14.08
C TRP A 186 24.82 -17.87 12.69
N SER A 187 25.95 -18.18 12.05
CA SER A 187 26.00 -18.73 10.70
C SER A 187 26.38 -20.21 10.71
N PHE A 188 25.49 -21.06 10.22
CA PHE A 188 25.66 -22.51 10.15
C PHE A 188 25.89 -22.95 8.70
N PRO A 189 27.02 -23.60 8.37
CA PRO A 189 27.23 -24.16 7.03
C PRO A 189 26.34 -25.38 6.82
N ILE A 190 25.51 -25.38 5.78
CA ILE A 190 24.55 -26.45 5.51
C ILE A 190 25.04 -27.27 4.31
N PRO A 191 25.45 -28.54 4.51
CA PRO A 191 25.90 -29.43 3.44
C PRO A 191 24.71 -29.96 2.60
N LEU A 192 23.87 -29.06 2.13
CA LEU A 192 22.70 -29.39 1.31
C LEU A 192 23.08 -29.25 -0.17
N PRO A 193 23.05 -30.35 -0.95
CA PRO A 193 23.39 -30.28 -2.37
C PRO A 193 22.44 -29.33 -3.13
N ALA A 194 22.93 -28.82 -4.26
CA ALA A 194 22.17 -27.97 -5.17
C ALA A 194 20.78 -28.53 -5.49
N ARG A 195 20.71 -29.85 -5.72
CA ARG A 195 19.49 -30.62 -5.97
C ARG A 195 19.44 -31.83 -5.02
N PRO A 196 18.75 -31.72 -3.87
CA PRO A 196 18.57 -32.84 -2.96
C PRO A 196 17.80 -33.98 -3.64
N ALA A 197 18.24 -35.23 -3.42
CA ALA A 197 17.69 -36.38 -4.14
C ALA A 197 16.39 -36.92 -3.52
N ALA A 198 16.19 -36.71 -2.22
CA ALA A 198 15.06 -37.24 -1.47
C ALA A 198 14.68 -36.31 -0.31
N LEU A 199 13.46 -36.49 0.19
CA LEU A 199 13.07 -36.00 1.51
C LEU A 199 13.79 -36.83 2.58
N GLU A 200 13.97 -36.24 3.76
CA GLU A 200 14.64 -36.89 4.88
C GLU A 200 13.67 -37.00 6.06
N ASP A 201 13.41 -38.23 6.51
CA ASP A 201 12.52 -38.49 7.63
C ASP A 201 13.19 -38.15 8.98
N ALA A 202 14.48 -38.41 9.11
CA ALA A 202 15.27 -38.15 10.32
C ALA A 202 16.04 -36.83 10.21
N PHE A 203 16.27 -36.18 11.36
CA PHE A 203 17.20 -35.05 11.43
C PHE A 203 18.64 -35.53 11.25
N GLY A 204 19.43 -34.72 10.53
CA GLY A 204 20.87 -34.90 10.43
C GLY A 204 21.62 -34.64 11.76
N PRO A 205 22.95 -34.76 11.74
CA PRO A 205 23.78 -34.44 12.90
C PRO A 205 23.72 -32.95 13.28
N TRP A 206 24.08 -32.64 14.52
CA TRP A 206 24.24 -31.26 14.98
C TRP A 206 25.44 -30.59 14.31
N ILE A 207 25.24 -29.38 13.81
CA ILE A 207 26.23 -28.55 13.12
C ILE A 207 26.49 -27.33 14.00
N ALA A 208 27.74 -27.12 14.43
CA ALA A 208 28.11 -25.94 15.19
C ALA A 208 28.12 -24.69 14.30
N ALA A 209 27.79 -23.53 14.89
CA ALA A 209 27.95 -22.24 14.22
C ALA A 209 29.43 -21.97 13.88
N ALA A 210 29.69 -21.47 12.66
CA ALA A 210 31.04 -21.21 12.17
C ALA A 210 31.69 -19.98 12.81
N ASP A 211 30.89 -19.06 13.34
CA ASP A 211 31.27 -17.76 13.88
C ASP A 211 31.15 -17.68 15.41
N ALA A 212 30.67 -18.73 16.08
CA ALA A 212 30.54 -18.74 17.53
C ALA A 212 31.87 -19.04 18.23
N THR A 213 32.27 -18.14 19.13
CA THR A 213 33.37 -18.34 20.08
C THR A 213 32.81 -18.18 21.50
N GLY A 214 33.01 -19.18 22.36
CA GLY A 214 32.47 -19.15 23.73
C GLY A 214 32.71 -20.44 24.52
N SER A 215 32.86 -20.31 25.84
CA SER A 215 33.14 -21.42 26.78
C SER A 215 31.91 -22.29 27.09
N ASP A 216 30.70 -21.74 26.95
CA ASP A 216 29.44 -22.44 27.30
C ASP A 216 28.91 -23.35 26.17
N GLY A 217 29.78 -23.56 25.18
CA GLY A 217 29.63 -24.32 23.96
C GLY A 217 28.82 -23.57 22.89
N PRO A 218 29.18 -23.74 21.61
CA PRO A 218 28.56 -22.99 20.53
C PRO A 218 27.07 -23.37 20.37
N PRO A 219 26.25 -22.47 19.82
CA PRO A 219 24.95 -22.85 19.31
C PRO A 219 25.12 -23.89 18.21
N GLU A 220 24.16 -24.80 18.13
CA GLU A 220 24.17 -25.90 17.17
C GLU A 220 22.86 -25.90 16.39
N LEU A 221 22.91 -26.36 15.15
CA LEU A 221 21.74 -26.49 14.30
C LEU A 221 21.74 -27.86 13.66
N ARG A 222 20.58 -28.51 13.61
CA ARG A 222 20.35 -29.65 12.73
C ARG A 222 19.16 -29.38 11.83
N TYR A 223 19.12 -30.07 10.71
CA TYR A 223 18.04 -29.93 9.74
C TYR A 223 17.63 -31.27 9.16
N ARG A 224 16.48 -31.26 8.49
CA ARG A 224 16.06 -32.29 7.53
C ARG A 224 15.31 -31.65 6.37
N VAL A 225 15.40 -32.26 5.20
CA VAL A 225 14.69 -31.80 4.01
C VAL A 225 13.24 -32.29 4.04
N VAL A 226 12.29 -31.34 4.00
CA VAL A 226 10.85 -31.63 4.04
C VAL A 226 10.12 -30.97 2.89
N ARG A 227 8.96 -31.52 2.52
CA ARG A 227 8.07 -30.85 1.57
C ARG A 227 7.51 -29.57 2.21
N ARG A 228 7.46 -28.48 1.44
CA ARG A 228 6.75 -27.27 1.86
C ARG A 228 5.25 -27.60 1.95
N PRO A 229 4.58 -27.34 3.08
CA PRO A 229 3.13 -27.48 3.16
C PRO A 229 2.49 -26.53 2.15
N PRO A 230 1.35 -26.89 1.55
CA PRO A 230 0.59 -25.93 0.77
C PRO A 230 0.31 -24.70 1.65
N PRO A 231 0.29 -23.48 1.08
CA PRO A 231 -0.11 -22.30 1.83
C PRO A 231 -1.48 -22.57 2.46
N ALA A 232 -1.68 -22.10 3.68
CA ALA A 232 -2.99 -22.15 4.30
C ALA A 232 -4.01 -21.51 3.32
N PRO A 233 -5.23 -22.05 3.20
CA PRO A 233 -6.26 -21.37 2.43
C PRO A 233 -6.36 -19.93 2.95
N PRO A 234 -6.48 -18.93 2.07
CA PRO A 234 -6.67 -17.55 2.52
C PRO A 234 -7.83 -17.53 3.51
N PRO A 235 -7.74 -16.75 4.60
CA PRO A 235 -8.89 -16.58 5.48
C PRO A 235 -10.10 -16.17 4.62
N PRO A 236 -11.33 -16.60 4.98
CA PRO A 236 -12.51 -16.12 4.29
C PRO A 236 -12.44 -14.59 4.24
N PRO A 237 -12.73 -13.97 3.09
CA PRO A 237 -12.64 -12.53 2.97
C PRO A 237 -13.48 -11.92 4.08
N GLU A 238 -12.87 -11.05 4.89
CA GLU A 238 -13.64 -10.31 5.88
C GLU A 238 -14.78 -9.58 5.15
N PRO A 239 -16.00 -9.56 5.71
CA PRO A 239 -17.09 -8.84 5.09
C PRO A 239 -16.64 -7.39 4.87
N SER A 240 -16.88 -6.88 3.66
CA SER A 240 -16.55 -5.49 3.33
C SER A 240 -17.21 -4.55 4.36
N GLU A 241 -16.63 -3.37 4.57
CA GLU A 241 -17.23 -2.36 5.45
C GLU A 241 -18.67 -2.06 5.05
N GLU A 242 -18.97 -2.04 3.75
CA GLU A 242 -20.33 -1.91 3.22
C GLU A 242 -21.24 -3.07 3.65
N ALA A 243 -20.76 -4.32 3.59
CA ALA A 243 -21.53 -5.49 4.01
C ALA A 243 -21.80 -5.48 5.53
N ARG A 244 -20.79 -5.09 6.33
CA ARG A 244 -20.95 -4.91 7.78
C ARG A 244 -21.98 -3.83 8.10
N ARG A 245 -21.85 -2.65 7.49
CA ARG A 245 -22.78 -1.53 7.70
C ARG A 245 -24.21 -1.85 7.26
N ARG A 246 -24.39 -2.59 6.15
CA ARG A 246 -25.71 -3.07 5.71
C ARG A 246 -26.30 -4.05 6.72
N ALA A 247 -25.51 -4.97 7.26
CA ALA A 247 -25.94 -5.90 8.30
C ALA A 247 -26.31 -5.17 9.60
N ASP A 248 -25.51 -4.20 10.03
CA ASP A 248 -25.75 -3.40 11.23
C ASP A 248 -27.04 -2.57 11.11
N PHE A 249 -27.29 -1.97 9.95
CA PHE A 249 -28.55 -1.25 9.69
C PHE A 249 -29.76 -2.18 9.67
N ALA A 250 -29.63 -3.35 9.03
CA ALA A 250 -30.70 -4.35 8.99
C ALA A 250 -31.01 -4.95 10.37
N ALA A 251 -30.04 -4.93 11.29
CA ALA A 251 -30.21 -5.39 12.66
C ALA A 251 -30.89 -4.35 13.58
N LEU A 252 -31.08 -3.10 13.14
CA LEU A 252 -31.81 -2.11 13.92
C LEU A 252 -33.29 -2.51 14.07
N PRO A 253 -33.85 -2.46 15.30
CA PRO A 253 -35.26 -2.74 15.50
C PRO A 253 -36.11 -1.63 14.86
N ALA A 254 -37.36 -1.96 14.50
CA ALA A 254 -38.27 -1.02 13.82
C ALA A 254 -38.65 0.20 14.68
N ASP A 255 -38.41 0.16 15.99
CA ASP A 255 -38.60 1.25 16.96
C ASP A 255 -37.27 1.87 17.41
N ALA A 256 -36.16 1.59 16.71
CA ALA A 256 -34.86 2.17 17.01
C ALA A 256 -34.95 3.71 17.13
N PRO A 257 -34.30 4.32 18.15
CA PRO A 257 -34.29 5.76 18.34
C PRO A 257 -33.79 6.49 17.09
N THR A 258 -34.34 7.68 16.80
CA THR A 258 -33.96 8.46 15.63
C THR A 258 -32.46 8.77 15.58
N ALA A 259 -31.82 8.93 16.75
CA ALA A 259 -30.37 9.08 16.86
C ALA A 259 -29.57 7.88 16.32
N ALA A 260 -30.07 6.65 16.51
CA ALA A 260 -29.42 5.44 15.99
C ALA A 260 -29.51 5.38 14.46
N LEU A 261 -30.68 5.73 13.89
CA LEU A 261 -30.86 5.83 12.44
C LEU A 261 -29.94 6.90 11.82
N LEU A 262 -29.82 8.07 12.46
CA LEU A 262 -28.91 9.13 12.04
C LEU A 262 -27.43 8.71 12.11
N GLY A 263 -27.07 7.70 12.91
CA GLY A 263 -25.73 7.10 12.92
C GLY A 263 -25.32 6.48 11.59
N PHE A 264 -26.30 6.07 10.77
CA PHE A 264 -26.05 5.53 9.42
C PHE A 264 -26.07 6.60 8.33
N VAL A 265 -26.41 7.84 8.67
CA VAL A 265 -26.40 8.96 7.73
C VAL A 265 -25.08 9.71 7.89
N ASN A 266 -24.14 9.47 6.99
CA ASN A 266 -22.80 10.08 7.02
C ASN A 266 -22.54 10.81 5.70
N ALA A 267 -21.88 11.97 5.74
CA ALA A 267 -21.58 12.78 4.57
C ALA A 267 -20.73 12.06 3.49
N ILE A 268 -19.88 11.13 3.92
CA ILE A 268 -18.96 10.35 3.08
C ILE A 268 -19.72 9.25 2.34
N TRP A 269 -20.75 8.67 2.95
CA TRP A 269 -21.44 7.49 2.43
C TRP A 269 -22.79 7.87 1.83
N GLN A 270 -22.82 8.06 0.52
CA GLN A 270 -24.05 8.33 -0.25
C GLN A 270 -24.61 7.04 -0.86
N ASP A 271 -24.79 6.01 -0.04
CA ASP A 271 -25.27 4.70 -0.46
C ASP A 271 -26.74 4.45 -0.09
N GLU A 272 -27.26 3.29 -0.49
CA GLU A 272 -28.65 2.89 -0.23
C GLU A 272 -28.97 2.82 1.27
N VAL A 273 -27.99 2.43 2.10
CA VAL A 273 -28.14 2.35 3.56
C VAL A 273 -28.33 3.74 4.16
N ALA A 274 -27.49 4.72 3.79
CA ALA A 274 -27.65 6.10 4.24
C ALA A 274 -29.02 6.66 3.82
N ALA A 275 -29.43 6.44 2.57
CA ALA A 275 -30.70 6.92 2.06
C ALA A 275 -31.91 6.28 2.76
N ALA A 276 -31.85 4.97 3.04
CA ALA A 276 -32.89 4.26 3.77
C ALA A 276 -32.98 4.71 5.23
N ALA A 277 -31.83 4.87 5.91
CA ALA A 277 -31.75 5.36 7.27
C ALA A 277 -32.30 6.79 7.40
N LEU A 278 -31.96 7.68 6.47
CA LEU A 278 -32.48 9.05 6.46
C LEU A 278 -33.99 9.08 6.26
N ARG A 279 -34.54 8.31 5.32
CA ARG A 279 -36.00 8.20 5.12
C ARG A 279 -36.70 7.68 6.38
N ALA A 280 -36.15 6.65 7.01
CA ALA A 280 -36.69 6.10 8.26
C ALA A 280 -36.63 7.12 9.41
N ALA A 281 -35.55 7.90 9.51
CA ALA A 281 -35.40 8.96 10.49
C ALA A 281 -36.42 10.11 10.25
N GLN A 282 -36.58 10.56 9.01
CA GLN A 282 -37.51 11.66 8.64
C GLN A 282 -38.98 11.33 8.93
N ALA A 283 -39.36 10.05 8.93
CA ALA A 283 -40.71 9.61 9.25
C ALA A 283 -41.04 9.71 10.76
N ARG A 284 -40.06 10.00 11.62
CA ARG A 284 -40.23 10.07 13.08
C ARG A 284 -40.63 11.48 13.51
N SER A 285 -41.54 11.57 14.48
CA SER A 285 -42.02 12.87 15.00
C SER A 285 -40.94 13.68 15.74
N ASP A 286 -39.91 13.02 16.26
CA ASP A 286 -38.78 13.63 16.98
C ASP A 286 -37.58 13.95 16.06
N PHE A 287 -37.71 13.77 14.73
CA PHE A 287 -36.60 13.91 13.78
C PHE A 287 -35.84 15.22 13.90
N LEU A 288 -36.53 16.37 13.95
CA LEU A 288 -35.88 17.66 14.03
C LEU A 288 -35.13 17.85 15.36
N ALA A 289 -35.70 17.38 16.46
CA ALA A 289 -35.05 17.45 17.77
C ALA A 289 -33.81 16.56 17.83
N ALA A 290 -33.90 15.34 17.31
CA ALA A 290 -32.77 14.41 17.23
C ALA A 290 -31.66 14.92 16.29
N LEU A 291 -32.03 15.52 15.15
CA LEU A 291 -31.08 16.12 14.21
C LEU A 291 -30.37 17.33 14.82
N ALA A 292 -31.11 18.21 15.50
CA ALA A 292 -30.53 19.34 16.21
C ALA A 292 -29.59 18.89 17.33
N ALA A 293 -29.99 17.90 18.14
CA ALA A 293 -29.15 17.34 19.19
C ALA A 293 -27.86 16.71 18.64
N ARG A 294 -27.94 15.99 17.50
CA ARG A 294 -26.77 15.42 16.84
C ARG A 294 -25.87 16.50 16.23
N ALA A 295 -26.44 17.55 15.63
CA ALA A 295 -25.67 18.69 15.11
C ALA A 295 -24.98 19.50 16.23
N ALA A 296 -25.51 19.45 17.46
CA ALA A 296 -24.91 20.04 18.66
C ALA A 296 -23.96 19.08 19.41
N SER A 297 -23.68 17.89 18.86
CA SER A 297 -22.84 16.88 19.51
C SER A 297 -21.39 17.38 19.70
N PRO A 298 -20.73 17.05 20.83
CA PRO A 298 -19.29 17.30 20.99
C PRO A 298 -18.43 16.41 20.07
N ASP A 299 -19.01 15.33 19.54
CA ASP A 299 -18.38 14.55 18.46
C ASP A 299 -18.55 15.28 17.13
N HIS A 300 -17.44 15.88 16.65
CA HIS A 300 -17.43 16.69 15.44
C HIS A 300 -17.76 15.91 14.16
N ASP A 301 -17.50 14.60 14.09
CA ASP A 301 -17.90 13.79 12.93
C ASP A 301 -19.41 13.60 12.92
N ALA A 302 -20.01 13.28 14.07
CA ALA A 302 -21.46 13.19 14.21
C ALA A 302 -22.16 14.53 13.92
N ALA A 303 -21.60 15.63 14.42
CA ALA A 303 -22.10 16.98 14.16
C ALA A 303 -21.99 17.37 12.68
N ARG A 304 -20.83 17.13 12.04
CA ARG A 304 -20.64 17.34 10.60
C ARG A 304 -21.70 16.60 9.79
N ASP A 305 -21.89 15.32 10.06
CA ASP A 305 -22.82 14.47 9.31
C ASP A 305 -24.26 14.97 9.45
N ALA A 306 -24.68 15.37 10.66
CA ALA A 306 -25.98 16.01 10.88
C ALA A 306 -26.12 17.33 10.12
N LEU A 307 -25.11 18.20 10.15
CA LEU A 307 -25.11 19.47 9.40
C LEU A 307 -25.18 19.26 7.88
N TYR A 308 -24.58 18.19 7.36
CA TYR A 308 -24.75 17.79 5.96
C TYR A 308 -26.19 17.41 5.62
N VAL A 309 -26.87 16.68 6.51
CA VAL A 309 -28.30 16.38 6.36
C VAL A 309 -29.09 17.68 6.28
N ILE A 310 -28.83 18.66 7.15
CA ILE A 310 -29.46 19.99 7.10
C ILE A 310 -29.23 20.66 5.75
N GLY A 311 -27.99 20.63 5.23
CA GLY A 311 -27.64 21.21 3.93
C GLY A 311 -28.33 20.56 2.73
N ALA A 312 -28.64 19.26 2.84
CA ALA A 312 -29.34 18.50 1.81
C ALA A 312 -30.86 18.77 1.79
N MET A 313 -31.44 19.30 2.86
CA MET A 313 -32.87 19.63 2.92
C MET A 313 -33.25 20.77 1.97
N ARG A 314 -34.50 20.75 1.49
CA ARG A 314 -35.05 21.70 0.50
C ARG A 314 -36.50 22.05 0.82
N PRO A 315 -36.78 23.14 1.57
CA PRO A 315 -35.85 23.94 2.38
C PRO A 315 -35.49 23.25 3.72
N ALA A 316 -34.43 23.70 4.40
CA ALA A 316 -34.16 23.31 5.78
C ALA A 316 -35.14 24.02 6.75
N PRO A 317 -35.69 23.34 7.77
CA PRO A 317 -36.52 23.97 8.80
C PRO A 317 -35.79 25.09 9.55
N ALA A 318 -36.50 26.19 9.83
CA ALA A 318 -35.91 27.40 10.40
C ALA A 318 -35.39 27.20 11.84
N GLU A 319 -35.99 26.25 12.56
CA GLU A 319 -35.63 25.86 13.92
C GLU A 319 -34.20 25.29 14.01
N LEU A 320 -33.63 24.86 12.88
CA LEU A 320 -32.26 24.36 12.82
C LEU A 320 -31.21 25.47 12.64
N ALA A 321 -31.62 26.73 12.45
CA ALA A 321 -30.67 27.82 12.24
C ALA A 321 -29.75 28.03 13.44
N ASP A 322 -30.28 27.94 14.66
CA ASP A 322 -29.50 28.21 15.88
C ASP A 322 -28.40 27.19 16.12
N VAL A 323 -28.64 25.90 15.80
CA VAL A 323 -27.57 24.89 15.91
C VAL A 323 -26.49 25.08 14.86
N VAL A 324 -26.83 25.56 13.66
CA VAL A 324 -25.83 25.88 12.62
C VAL A 324 -24.98 27.09 13.02
N ARG A 325 -25.61 28.12 13.60
CA ARG A 325 -24.90 29.29 14.16
C ARG A 325 -23.98 28.88 15.30
N ALA A 326 -24.44 28.01 16.21
CA ALA A 326 -23.63 27.48 17.29
C ALA A 326 -22.43 26.68 16.75
N GLY A 327 -22.62 25.85 15.72
CA GLY A 327 -21.54 25.15 15.04
C GLY A 327 -20.51 26.10 14.42
N ALA A 328 -20.95 27.19 13.78
CA ALA A 328 -20.03 28.21 13.26
C ALA A 328 -19.22 28.90 14.37
N ALA A 329 -19.87 29.24 15.49
CA ALA A 329 -19.19 29.80 16.66
C ALA A 329 -18.19 28.81 17.28
N GLU A 330 -18.51 27.52 17.30
CA GLU A 330 -17.61 26.47 17.79
C GLU A 330 -16.38 26.30 16.90
N VAL A 331 -16.53 26.34 15.58
CA VAL A 331 -15.39 26.36 14.65
C VAL A 331 -14.48 27.56 14.95
N SER A 332 -15.05 28.75 15.14
CA SER A 332 -14.28 29.95 15.50
C SER A 332 -13.53 29.74 16.83
N ARG A 333 -14.18 29.19 17.84
CA ARG A 333 -13.58 28.90 19.15
C ARG A 333 -12.42 27.88 19.05
N ILE A 334 -12.63 26.77 18.34
CA ILE A 334 -11.59 25.76 18.09
C ILE A 334 -10.43 26.41 17.35
N ALA A 335 -10.73 27.17 16.29
CA ALA A 335 -9.72 27.90 15.57
C ALA A 335 -8.95 28.81 16.52
N GLU A 336 -9.57 29.72 17.27
CA GLU A 336 -8.88 30.62 18.20
C GLU A 336 -8.00 29.90 19.24
N ALA A 337 -8.40 28.70 19.69
CA ALA A 337 -7.66 27.90 20.66
C ALA A 337 -6.37 27.24 20.11
N ILE A 338 -6.13 27.27 18.80
CA ILE A 338 -4.93 26.65 18.21
C ILE A 338 -3.68 27.46 18.57
N ASP A 339 -2.81 26.84 19.37
CA ASP A 339 -1.45 27.31 19.59
C ASP A 339 -0.57 26.96 18.37
N PRO A 340 -0.05 27.95 17.62
CA PRO A 340 0.78 27.69 16.45
C PRO A 340 2.13 27.05 16.81
N SER A 341 2.59 27.17 18.06
CA SER A 341 3.87 26.63 18.53
C SER A 341 3.81 25.18 18.98
N ALA A 342 2.63 24.66 19.33
CA ALA A 342 2.42 23.29 19.80
C ALA A 342 1.92 22.37 18.66
N ALA A 343 2.82 21.59 18.05
CA ALA A 343 2.52 20.77 16.87
C ALA A 343 1.32 19.80 17.06
N ASP A 344 1.26 19.07 18.17
CA ASP A 344 0.19 18.09 18.42
C ASP A 344 -1.18 18.76 18.64
N SER A 345 -1.19 19.89 19.34
CA SER A 345 -2.41 20.70 19.53
C SER A 345 -2.89 21.26 18.19
N ARG A 346 -1.95 21.71 17.36
CA ARG A 346 -2.23 22.29 16.06
C ARG A 346 -2.90 21.29 15.12
N ASP A 347 -2.31 20.11 14.96
CA ASP A 347 -2.80 19.15 13.96
C ASP A 347 -4.16 18.56 14.38
N ARG A 348 -4.33 18.26 15.67
CA ARG A 348 -5.60 17.78 16.23
C ARG A 348 -6.72 18.83 16.11
N LEU A 349 -6.51 20.04 16.62
CA LEU A 349 -7.55 21.08 16.62
C LEU A 349 -7.87 21.58 15.19
N TYR A 350 -6.90 21.54 14.26
CA TYR A 350 -7.22 21.80 12.85
C TYR A 350 -8.11 20.73 12.25
N ALA A 351 -7.84 19.45 12.51
CA ALA A 351 -8.69 18.36 12.04
C ALA A 351 -10.12 18.52 12.58
N GLU A 352 -10.25 18.85 13.87
CA GLU A 352 -11.54 19.15 14.52
C GLU A 352 -12.26 20.34 13.85
N ALA A 353 -11.60 21.49 13.70
CA ALA A 353 -12.17 22.68 13.06
C ALA A 353 -12.55 22.43 11.58
N HIS A 354 -11.71 21.71 10.85
CA HIS A 354 -11.96 21.38 9.45
C HIS A 354 -13.18 20.46 9.29
N THR A 355 -13.26 19.40 10.09
CA THR A 355 -14.39 18.47 10.09
C THR A 355 -15.71 19.20 10.34
N LEU A 356 -15.78 20.03 11.38
CA LEU A 356 -17.00 20.74 11.73
C LEU A 356 -17.36 21.84 10.71
N SER A 357 -16.38 22.64 10.27
CA SER A 357 -16.61 23.74 9.31
C SER A 357 -17.18 23.26 7.98
N THR A 358 -16.76 22.08 7.52
CA THR A 358 -17.30 21.45 6.32
C THR A 358 -18.82 21.21 6.45
N GLY A 359 -19.26 20.73 7.62
CA GLY A 359 -20.68 20.56 7.94
C GLY A 359 -21.43 21.88 7.98
N VAL A 360 -20.89 22.89 8.70
CA VAL A 360 -21.50 24.23 8.82
C VAL A 360 -21.71 24.87 7.44
N VAL A 361 -20.71 24.80 6.58
CA VAL A 361 -20.77 25.30 5.20
C VAL A 361 -21.84 24.57 4.38
N ALA A 362 -21.97 23.25 4.54
CA ALA A 362 -23.03 22.49 3.88
C ALA A 362 -24.42 22.91 4.36
N ALA A 363 -24.62 23.03 5.68
CA ALA A 363 -25.88 23.44 6.29
C ALA A 363 -26.34 24.83 5.84
N ALA A 364 -25.39 25.75 5.60
CA ALA A 364 -25.66 27.09 5.08
C ALA A 364 -26.51 27.08 3.79
N PHE A 365 -26.25 26.13 2.89
CA PHE A 365 -27.03 26.00 1.65
C PHE A 365 -28.48 25.59 1.89
N GLY A 366 -28.73 24.72 2.88
CA GLY A 366 -30.07 24.30 3.27
C GLY A 366 -30.87 25.47 3.87
N LEU A 367 -30.25 26.24 4.76
CA LEU A 367 -30.84 27.40 5.41
C LEU A 367 -31.07 28.57 4.44
N ARG A 368 -30.16 28.81 3.50
CA ARG A 368 -30.36 29.83 2.45
C ARG A 368 -31.64 29.58 1.65
N ARG A 369 -31.93 28.32 1.31
CA ARG A 369 -33.18 27.95 0.61
C ARG A 369 -34.42 28.22 1.45
N ALA A 370 -34.29 28.27 2.77
CA ALA A 370 -35.35 28.68 3.69
C ALA A 370 -35.44 30.20 3.89
N GLY A 371 -34.63 31.00 3.18
CA GLY A 371 -34.56 32.45 3.35
C GLY A 371 -33.80 32.91 4.59
N ILE A 372 -33.00 32.04 5.22
CA ILE A 372 -32.25 32.35 6.44
C ILE A 372 -30.81 32.70 6.06
N ASP A 373 -30.42 33.95 6.35
CA ASP A 373 -29.04 34.41 6.17
C ASP A 373 -28.19 34.07 7.40
N ILE A 374 -27.12 33.30 7.17
CA ILE A 374 -26.06 33.02 8.17
C ILE A 374 -24.68 33.54 7.71
N SER A 375 -24.66 34.45 6.73
CA SER A 375 -23.43 35.05 6.22
C SER A 375 -22.63 35.80 7.29
N PRO A 376 -23.21 36.46 8.32
CA PRO A 376 -22.43 37.07 9.40
C PRO A 376 -21.58 36.03 10.15
N GLU A 377 -22.15 34.87 10.49
CA GLU A 377 -21.49 33.80 11.23
C GLU A 377 -20.40 33.14 10.38
N LEU A 378 -20.64 32.92 9.09
CA LEU A 378 -19.63 32.40 8.16
C LEU A 378 -18.45 33.36 7.99
N ARG A 379 -18.69 34.69 7.96
CA ARG A 379 -17.61 35.70 7.91
C ARG A 379 -16.81 35.73 9.21
N ALA A 380 -17.47 35.62 10.36
CA ALA A 380 -16.78 35.52 11.65
C ALA A 380 -15.90 34.27 11.73
N MET A 381 -16.43 33.12 11.29
CA MET A 381 -15.68 31.86 11.17
C MET A 381 -14.48 32.01 10.24
N ALA A 382 -14.66 32.64 9.07
CA ALA A 382 -13.56 32.88 8.15
C ALA A 382 -12.46 33.77 8.76
N ALA A 383 -12.84 34.83 9.48
CA ALA A 383 -11.91 35.74 10.14
C ALA A 383 -11.08 35.03 11.24
N ALA A 384 -11.72 34.19 12.06
CA ALA A 384 -11.05 33.39 13.09
C ALA A 384 -10.01 32.42 12.50
N CYS A 385 -10.23 31.95 11.27
CA CYS A 385 -9.28 31.09 10.57
C CYS A 385 -8.13 31.84 9.85
N ARG A 386 -8.11 33.18 9.78
CA ARG A 386 -7.35 33.93 8.74
C ARG A 386 -5.95 34.52 9.01
N PRO A 387 -5.28 34.43 10.17
CA PRO A 387 -3.88 34.88 10.25
C PRO A 387 -2.84 33.77 10.43
N ARG A 388 -3.18 32.49 10.23
CA ARG A 388 -2.24 31.38 10.51
C ARG A 388 -1.48 30.95 9.26
N GLU A 389 -0.19 31.30 9.21
CA GLU A 389 0.78 31.17 8.11
C GLU A 389 0.96 29.76 7.46
N LYS A 390 0.16 28.74 7.83
CA LYS A 390 0.27 27.38 7.28
C LYS A 390 -1.05 26.88 6.69
N ALA A 391 -0.93 25.98 5.71
CA ALA A 391 -1.92 25.69 4.68
C ALA A 391 -3.26 25.00 5.04
N PRO A 392 -3.55 24.49 6.26
CA PRO A 392 -4.90 23.98 6.53
C PRO A 392 -5.99 25.05 6.80
N PRO A 393 -5.82 26.02 7.72
CA PRO A 393 -6.88 26.99 8.08
C PRO A 393 -7.25 27.99 6.98
N HIS A 394 -6.35 28.27 6.02
CA HIS A 394 -6.69 29.10 4.85
C HIS A 394 -7.80 28.48 3.99
N ALA A 395 -7.82 27.15 3.85
CA ALA A 395 -8.85 26.46 3.09
C ALA A 395 -10.25 26.62 3.72
N ILE A 396 -10.32 26.58 5.06
CA ILE A 396 -11.57 26.82 5.81
C ILE A 396 -12.05 28.25 5.57
N ALA A 397 -11.15 29.24 5.75
CA ALA A 397 -11.50 30.65 5.57
C ALA A 397 -12.00 30.95 4.15
N ASP A 398 -11.30 30.46 3.13
CA ASP A 398 -11.66 30.69 1.74
C ASP A 398 -12.98 30.00 1.37
N ALA A 399 -13.24 28.79 1.90
CA ALA A 399 -14.53 28.12 1.72
C ALA A 399 -15.68 28.90 2.38
N ALA A 400 -15.48 29.31 3.63
CA ALA A 400 -16.45 30.08 4.40
C ALA A 400 -16.80 31.41 3.74
N GLU A 401 -15.83 32.16 3.22
CA GLU A 401 -16.09 33.42 2.52
C GLU A 401 -16.80 33.24 1.18
N ARG A 402 -16.38 32.26 0.38
CA ARG A 402 -17.09 31.94 -0.88
C ARG A 402 -18.55 31.64 -0.61
N VAL A 403 -18.84 30.86 0.44
CA VAL A 403 -20.21 30.50 0.80
C VAL A 403 -20.94 31.70 1.42
N ALA A 404 -20.31 32.50 2.27
CA ALA A 404 -20.91 33.71 2.82
C ALA A 404 -21.31 34.71 1.72
N ALA A 405 -20.44 34.94 0.74
CA ALA A 405 -20.72 35.78 -0.42
C ALA A 405 -21.91 35.23 -1.21
N TYR A 406 -21.94 33.92 -1.48
CA TYR A 406 -23.06 33.27 -2.16
C TYR A 406 -24.39 33.34 -1.38
N VAL A 407 -24.36 33.10 -0.07
CA VAL A 407 -25.56 33.10 0.79
C VAL A 407 -26.16 34.50 0.91
N SER A 408 -25.33 35.55 0.96
CA SER A 408 -25.77 36.96 1.02
C SER A 408 -26.42 37.48 -0.27
N GLN A 409 -26.28 36.78 -1.41
CA GLN A 409 -26.99 37.15 -2.63
C GLN A 409 -28.48 36.82 -2.47
N ALA A 410 -29.34 37.77 -2.82
CA ALA A 410 -30.80 37.59 -2.81
C ALA A 410 -31.16 36.23 -3.46
N ALA A 411 -32.01 35.46 -2.78
CA ALA A 411 -32.48 34.20 -3.33
C ALA A 411 -33.16 34.48 -4.69
N PRO A 412 -32.89 33.69 -5.74
CA PRO A 412 -33.57 33.86 -7.02
C PRO A 412 -35.08 33.86 -6.78
N ALA A 413 -35.76 34.91 -7.22
CA ALA A 413 -37.21 34.97 -7.13
C ALA A 413 -37.80 33.85 -8.01
N GLY A 414 -38.37 32.81 -7.39
CA GLY A 414 -39.09 31.73 -8.10
C GLY A 414 -38.47 30.33 -8.08
N LEU A 415 -37.76 29.93 -7.02
CA LEU A 415 -37.34 28.54 -6.78
C LEU A 415 -38.24 27.81 -5.78
#